data_AF-A0A2V7Z9E0-F1
#
_entry.id   AF-A0A2V7Z9E0-F1
#
_cell.length_a   1.000
_cell.length_b   1.000
_cell.length_c   1.000
_cell.angle_alpha   90.00
_cell.angle_beta   90.00
_cell.angle_gamma   90.00
#
_symmetry.space_group_name_H-M   'P 1'
#
loop_
_entity.id
_entity.type
_entity.pdbx_description
1 polymer ?
#
loop_
_entity_poly.entity_id
_entity_poly.type
_entity_poly.pdbx_seq_one_letter_code
_entity_poly.pdbx_strand_id
1 'polypeptide(L)'
;MIAVTMFVILLAAPTAQANQCQPIKIALATPCFQTQLAPFMGSKMYDVTMEVTPEGNGLVDVGFYFAPKCLNDPIPCRIATRYVGGNVDCNTGTAVCD
;
A
#
# COMPACT_ATOMS: atom_id res chain seq x y z
N MET A 1 -8.40 -28.90 52.11
CA MET A 1 -7.66 -28.04 51.16
C MET A 1 -8.14 -28.39 49.77
N ILE A 2 -9.02 -27.59 49.18
CA ILE A 2 -9.58 -27.84 47.85
C ILE A 2 -8.85 -26.89 46.89
N ALA A 3 -7.91 -27.45 46.13
CA ALA A 3 -7.21 -26.72 45.08
C ALA A 3 -8.17 -26.58 43.89
N VAL A 4 -8.81 -25.43 43.77
CA VAL A 4 -9.58 -25.07 42.57
C VAL A 4 -8.58 -24.54 41.56
N THR A 5 -8.14 -25.41 40.67
CA THR A 5 -7.29 -25.08 39.52
C THR A 5 -8.07 -24.15 38.59
N MET A 6 -7.77 -22.85 38.63
CA MET A 6 -8.25 -21.90 37.64
C MET A 6 -7.70 -22.28 36.26
N PHE A 7 -8.55 -22.82 35.40
CA PHE A 7 -8.27 -22.94 33.97
C PHE A 7 -8.47 -21.56 33.35
N VAL A 8 -7.41 -20.77 33.27
CA VAL A 8 -7.38 -19.58 32.40
C VAL A 8 -7.22 -20.10 30.98
N ILE A 9 -8.34 -20.24 30.27
CA ILE A 9 -8.33 -20.42 28.83
C ILE A 9 -7.90 -19.06 28.27
N LEU A 10 -6.59 -18.88 28.05
CA LEU A 10 -6.13 -17.85 27.13
C LEU A 10 -6.70 -18.23 25.77
N LEU A 11 -7.82 -17.60 25.38
CA LEU A 11 -8.16 -17.49 23.97
C LEU A 11 -7.01 -16.73 23.33
N ALA A 12 -6.07 -17.47 22.75
CA ALA A 12 -5.10 -16.93 21.84
C ALA A 12 -5.90 -16.24 20.74
N ALA A 13 -5.99 -14.91 20.81
CA ALA A 13 -6.33 -14.12 19.65
C ALA A 13 -5.40 -14.58 18.51
N PRO A 14 -5.90 -14.83 17.30
CA PRO A 14 -5.01 -15.11 16.18
C PRO A 14 -4.24 -13.82 15.88
N THR A 15 -3.12 -13.61 16.56
CA THR A 15 -2.11 -12.59 16.21
C THR A 15 -1.11 -13.16 15.19
N ALA A 16 -1.57 -14.05 14.31
CA ALA A 16 -0.73 -14.74 13.36
C ALA A 16 -1.27 -14.46 11.95
N GLN A 17 -0.88 -13.32 11.37
CA GLN A 17 -0.55 -13.14 9.92
C GLN A 17 -0.53 -11.68 9.43
N ALA A 18 -0.69 -10.67 10.28
CA ALA A 18 -0.52 -9.27 9.85
C ALA A 18 0.96 -8.87 9.56
N ASN A 19 1.93 -9.77 9.76
CA ASN A 19 3.37 -9.42 9.81
C ASN A 19 4.23 -9.88 8.63
N GLN A 20 3.67 -10.41 7.53
CA GLN A 20 4.50 -10.86 6.38
C GLN A 20 4.18 -10.18 5.05
N CYS A 21 3.09 -9.43 4.95
CA CYS A 21 2.81 -8.68 3.74
C CYS A 21 3.67 -7.41 3.71
N GLN A 22 4.58 -7.32 2.73
CA GLN A 22 5.26 -6.06 2.39
C GLN A 22 4.62 -5.53 1.10
N PRO A 23 3.36 -5.04 1.15
CA PRO A 23 2.56 -4.76 -0.05
C PRO A 23 3.25 -3.80 -1.00
N ILE A 24 3.98 -2.83 -0.44
CA ILE A 24 4.77 -1.84 -1.17
C ILE A 24 5.89 -2.50 -1.99
N LYS A 25 6.63 -3.46 -1.42
CA LYS A 25 7.73 -4.13 -2.12
C LYS A 25 7.20 -4.96 -3.28
N ILE A 26 6.04 -5.58 -3.10
CA ILE A 26 5.36 -6.39 -4.12
C ILE A 26 4.85 -5.48 -5.24
N ALA A 27 4.13 -4.41 -4.89
CA ALA A 27 3.60 -3.44 -5.85
C ALA A 27 4.71 -2.76 -6.67
N LEU A 28 5.83 -2.37 -6.05
CA LEU A 28 6.95 -1.77 -6.79
C LEU A 28 7.72 -2.78 -7.66
N ALA A 29 7.62 -4.07 -7.36
CA ALA A 29 8.24 -5.14 -8.15
C ALA A 29 7.38 -5.57 -9.35
N THR A 30 6.09 -5.22 -9.39
CA THR A 30 5.22 -5.61 -10.50
C THR A 30 5.43 -4.72 -11.74
N PRO A 31 5.54 -5.33 -12.95
CA PRO A 31 5.83 -4.59 -14.17
C PRO A 31 4.83 -3.47 -14.51
N CYS A 32 3.55 -3.67 -14.18
CA CYS A 32 2.51 -2.68 -14.46
C CYS A 32 2.75 -1.39 -13.65
N PHE A 33 3.00 -1.49 -12.34
CA PHE A 33 3.34 -0.33 -11.51
C PHE A 33 4.65 0.30 -11.96
N GLN A 34 5.70 -0.47 -12.26
CA GLN A 34 6.96 0.11 -12.76
C GLN A 34 6.75 0.94 -14.02
N THR A 35 5.96 0.42 -14.97
CA THR A 35 5.66 1.11 -16.23
C THR A 35 4.83 2.36 -16.01
N GLN A 36 3.81 2.29 -15.16
CA GLN A 36 2.93 3.43 -14.87
C GLN A 36 3.62 4.52 -14.02
N LEU A 37 4.46 4.14 -13.05
CA LEU A 37 5.13 5.07 -12.12
C LEU A 37 6.40 5.70 -12.71
N ALA A 38 7.13 5.00 -13.59
CA ALA A 38 8.39 5.45 -14.18
C ALA A 38 8.37 6.90 -14.75
N PRO A 39 7.39 7.31 -15.57
CA PRO A 39 7.37 8.67 -16.12
C PRO A 39 7.21 9.75 -15.04
N PHE A 40 6.50 9.46 -13.96
CA PHE A 40 6.26 10.42 -12.88
C PHE A 40 7.44 10.51 -11.93
N MET A 41 7.95 9.37 -11.47
CA MET A 41 9.09 9.29 -10.55
C MET A 41 10.38 9.89 -11.13
N GLY A 42 10.59 9.77 -12.45
CA GLY A 42 11.74 10.35 -13.13
C GLY A 42 11.66 11.87 -13.36
N SER A 43 10.45 12.43 -13.40
CA SER A 43 10.23 13.83 -13.81
C SER A 43 10.62 14.86 -12.75
N LYS A 44 10.64 14.49 -11.46
CA LYS A 44 10.74 15.41 -10.30
C LYS A 44 9.66 16.52 -10.25
N MET A 45 8.70 16.51 -11.18
CA MET A 45 7.61 17.48 -11.30
C MET A 45 6.45 17.19 -10.34
N TYR A 46 6.48 16.06 -9.64
CA TYR A 46 5.43 15.65 -8.72
C TYR A 46 5.98 15.34 -7.33
N ASP A 47 5.24 15.74 -6.31
CA ASP A 47 5.28 15.12 -5.00
C ASP A 47 4.49 13.82 -5.06
N VAL A 48 5.06 12.75 -4.52
CA VAL A 48 4.42 11.44 -4.47
C VAL A 48 3.95 11.16 -3.05
N THR A 49 2.67 10.83 -2.92
CA THR A 49 2.09 10.29 -1.69
C THR A 49 1.64 8.87 -1.97
N MET A 50 1.91 7.97 -1.03
CA MET A 50 1.55 6.58 -1.13
C MET A 50 0.53 6.26 -0.04
N GLU A 51 -0.56 5.62 -0.44
CA GLU A 51 -1.62 5.17 0.45
C GLU A 51 -1.74 3.66 0.34
N VAL A 52 -1.95 3.01 1.49
CA VAL A 52 -2.04 1.55 1.60
C VAL A 52 -3.27 1.25 2.44
N THR A 53 -4.29 0.67 1.80
CA THR A 53 -5.59 0.44 2.42
C THR A 53 -5.86 -1.06 2.52
N PRO A 54 -5.93 -1.66 3.72
CA PRO A 54 -6.26 -3.06 3.88
C PRO A 54 -7.75 -3.32 3.59
N GLU A 55 -8.07 -4.31 2.76
CA GLU A 55 -9.45 -4.66 2.40
C GLU A 55 -10.07 -5.73 3.31
N GLY A 56 -9.30 -6.31 4.23
CA GLY A 56 -9.78 -7.27 5.24
C GLY A 56 -9.95 -8.72 4.75
N ASN A 57 -9.74 -8.99 3.46
CA ASN A 57 -9.78 -10.32 2.82
C ASN A 57 -8.38 -10.86 2.46
N GLY A 58 -7.32 -10.29 3.06
CA GLY A 58 -5.94 -10.59 2.68
C GLY A 58 -5.48 -9.82 1.42
N LEU A 59 -6.32 -8.95 0.87
CA LEU A 59 -5.91 -7.96 -0.13
C LEU A 59 -5.60 -6.62 0.53
N VAL A 60 -4.71 -5.89 -0.11
CA VAL A 60 -4.32 -4.53 0.23
C VAL A 60 -4.34 -3.71 -1.05
N ASP A 61 -5.12 -2.64 -1.06
CA ASP A 61 -5.06 -1.64 -2.12
C ASP A 61 -3.84 -0.74 -1.90
N VAL A 62 -3.07 -0.51 -2.96
CA VAL A 62 -1.89 0.35 -2.94
C VAL A 62 -2.05 1.45 -3.99
N GLY A 63 -2.20 2.68 -3.51
CA GLY A 63 -2.38 3.87 -4.33
C GLY A 63 -1.15 4.78 -4.29
N PHE A 64 -0.71 5.26 -5.46
CA PHE A 64 0.29 6.31 -5.62
C PHE A 64 -0.36 7.56 -6.21
N TYR A 65 -0.39 8.63 -5.40
CA TYR A 65 -0.89 9.94 -5.78
C TYR A 65 0.28 10.85 -6.14
N PHE A 66 0.26 11.34 -7.37
CA PHE A 66 1.25 12.29 -7.88
C PHE A 66 0.62 13.68 -7.93
N ALA A 67 0.97 14.50 -6.94
CA ALA A 67 0.57 15.90 -6.88
C ALA A 67 1.63 16.77 -7.58
N PRO A 68 1.25 17.69 -8.47
CA PRO A 68 2.21 18.53 -9.18
C PRO A 68 2.96 19.46 -8.20
N LYS A 69 4.29 19.51 -8.29
CA LYS A 69 5.09 20.52 -7.59
C LYS A 69 4.98 21.82 -8.37
N CYS A 70 4.19 22.76 -7.88
CA CYS A 70 4.19 24.12 -8.40
C CYS A 70 5.43 24.85 -7.87
N LEU A 71 6.58 24.61 -8.50
CA LEU A 71 7.83 25.30 -8.18
C LEU A 71 7.75 26.74 -8.67
N ASN A 72 7.26 27.67 -7.84
CA ASN A 72 7.36 29.13 -8.03
C ASN A 72 6.94 29.67 -9.41
N ASP A 73 6.02 29.01 -10.11
CA ASP A 73 5.57 29.45 -11.43
C ASP A 73 4.31 30.34 -11.28
N PRO A 74 4.28 31.56 -11.82
CA PRO A 74 3.11 32.44 -11.78
C PRO A 74 1.91 31.90 -12.58
N ILE A 75 2.10 30.81 -13.33
CA ILE A 75 1.06 30.12 -14.08
C ILE A 75 0.51 28.97 -13.22
N PRO A 76 -0.82 28.81 -13.06
CA PRO A 76 -1.37 27.67 -12.33
C PRO A 76 -0.86 26.38 -12.96
N CYS A 77 -0.35 25.46 -12.13
CA CYS A 77 0.19 24.18 -12.58
C CYS A 77 -0.73 23.54 -13.61
N ARG A 78 -0.29 23.53 -14.88
CA ARG A 78 -1.03 22.87 -15.98
C ARG A 78 -0.98 21.35 -15.87
N ILE A 79 -0.18 20.86 -14.94
CA ILE A 79 0.00 19.46 -14.65
C ILE A 79 -1.09 19.06 -13.64
N ALA A 80 -2.01 18.20 -14.06
CA ALA A 80 -3.05 17.68 -13.17
C ALA A 80 -2.51 16.54 -12.31
N THR A 81 -3.17 16.30 -11.17
CA THR A 81 -2.88 15.15 -10.30
C THR A 81 -3.05 13.84 -11.08
N ARG A 82 -2.25 12.83 -10.72
CA ARG A 82 -2.34 11.48 -11.28
C ARG A 82 -2.43 10.47 -10.16
N TYR A 83 -3.18 9.40 -10.42
CA TYR A 83 -3.33 8.27 -9.53
C TYR A 83 -2.91 7.01 -10.28
N VAL A 84 -2.16 6.15 -9.60
CA VAL A 84 -1.80 4.81 -10.05
C VAL A 84 -2.10 3.87 -8.89
N GLY A 85 -3.03 2.94 -9.09
CA GLY A 85 -3.56 2.06 -8.04
C GLY A 85 -3.47 0.58 -8.42
N GLY A 86 -3.71 -0.28 -7.44
CA GLY A 86 -3.79 -1.71 -7.65
C GLY A 86 -3.86 -2.52 -6.36
N ASN A 87 -4.48 -3.69 -6.48
CA ASN A 87 -4.62 -4.64 -5.39
C ASN A 87 -3.40 -5.55 -5.26
N VAL A 88 -2.98 -5.77 -4.02
CA VAL A 88 -1.92 -6.70 -3.62
C VAL A 88 -2.53 -7.82 -2.79
N ASP A 89 -2.36 -9.06 -3.24
CA ASP A 89 -2.71 -10.25 -2.48
C ASP A 89 -1.55 -10.62 -1.55
N CYS A 90 -1.79 -10.51 -0.24
CA CYS A 90 -0.80 -10.80 0.79
C CYS A 90 -0.53 -12.30 0.98
N ASN A 91 -1.41 -13.18 0.51
CA ASN A 91 -1.24 -14.63 0.61
C ASN A 91 -0.38 -15.16 -0.53
N THR A 92 -0.60 -14.65 -1.74
CA THR A 92 0.13 -15.08 -2.95
C THR A 92 1.33 -14.20 -3.27
N GLY A 93 1.39 -12.99 -2.71
CA GLY A 93 2.44 -12.02 -2.99
C GLY A 93 2.34 -11.44 -4.41
N THR A 94 1.16 -11.49 -5.03
CA THR A 94 0.92 -10.93 -6.37
C THR A 94 0.25 -9.57 -6.28
N ALA A 95 0.61 -8.66 -7.17
CA ALA A 95 -0.08 -7.38 -7.33
C ALA A 95 -0.71 -7.27 -8.72
N VAL A 96 -1.89 -6.67 -8.80
CA VAL A 96 -2.63 -6.39 -10.02
C VAL A 96 -2.93 -4.90 -10.05
N CYS A 97 -2.56 -4.22 -11.13
CA CYS A 97 -2.83 -2.79 -11.27
C CYS A 97 -4.23 -2.54 -11.85
N ASP A 98 -4.83 -1.41 -11.47
CA ASP A 98 -6.07 -0.88 -12.05
C ASP A 98 -5.83 -0.12 -13.37
#